data_AF-X1GPL7-F1
#
_entry.id   AF-X1GPL7-F1
#
_cell.length_a   1.000
_cell.length_b   1.000
_cell.length_c   1.000
_cell.angle_alpha   90.00
_cell.angle_beta   90.00
_cell.angle_gamma   90.00
#
_symmetry.space_group_name_H-M   'P 1'
#
loop_
_entity.id
_entity.type
_entity.pdbx_description
1 polymer ?
#
loop_
_entity_poly.entity_id
_entity_poly.type
_entity_poly.pdbx_seq_one_letter_code
_entity_poly.pdbx_strand_id
1 'polypeptide(L)'
;SWDRATETPQMEEAFSTMVKKLDSHGLSDEEKKSRFDIKYKNPSGKHVIIELKKSDVSTNRFDLGKQVDKYKRAFEKILRSMNREDEPVEVICLVGKSLTDWNTTKAKEESIRAMEESNVRVILYRELIQDAYKSYSLFLEKNAEASRLTRLLERIELEEYT
;
A
#
# COMPACT_ATOMS: atom_id res chain seq x y z
N SER A 1 12.42 10.56 17.37
CA SER A 1 12.88 10.87 16.00
C SER A 1 11.82 10.33 15.06
N TRP A 2 10.85 11.18 14.72
CA TRP A 2 9.67 10.80 13.93
C TRP A 2 10.01 10.95 12.44
N ASP A 3 9.47 10.03 11.64
CA ASP A 3 9.89 9.56 10.31
C ASP A 3 9.85 10.59 9.15
N ARG A 4 10.18 11.86 9.39
CA ARG A 4 10.06 12.95 8.40
C ARG A 4 11.37 13.37 7.76
N ALA A 5 12.49 12.76 8.10
CA ALA A 5 13.80 13.34 7.78
C ALA A 5 14.39 12.95 6.40
N THR A 6 13.70 12.13 5.59
CA THR A 6 14.29 11.67 4.31
C THR A 6 13.30 11.42 3.18
N GLU A 7 12.15 12.10 3.15
CA GLU A 7 11.36 12.15 1.91
C GLU A 7 12.04 13.13 0.94
N THR A 8 12.43 12.67 -0.25
CA THR A 8 12.95 13.52 -1.34
C THR A 8 11.76 14.10 -2.09
N PRO A 9 11.38 15.39 -1.89
CA PRO A 9 10.15 15.94 -2.46
C PRO A 9 10.11 15.87 -3.99
N GLN A 10 11.28 15.91 -4.64
CA GLN A 10 11.38 15.78 -6.09
C GLN A 10 10.87 14.42 -6.59
N MET A 11 11.08 13.35 -5.81
CA MET A 11 10.68 12.01 -6.22
C MET A 11 9.16 11.82 -6.11
N GLU A 12 8.55 12.38 -5.06
CA GLU A 12 7.10 12.39 -4.90
C GLU A 12 6.41 13.22 -6.01
N GLU A 13 6.99 14.36 -6.38
CA GLU A 13 6.49 15.19 -7.48
C GLU A 13 6.59 14.49 -8.84
N ALA A 14 7.75 13.86 -9.12
CA ALA A 14 7.95 13.07 -10.33
C ALA A 14 6.97 11.88 -10.39
N PHE A 15 6.73 11.21 -9.26
CA PHE A 15 5.73 10.16 -9.15
C PHE A 15 4.32 10.69 -9.44
N SER A 16 3.92 11.81 -8.82
CA SER A 16 2.61 12.44 -9.06
C SER A 16 2.39 12.78 -10.53
N THR A 17 3.42 13.34 -11.17
CA THR A 17 3.39 13.68 -12.61
C THR A 17 3.26 12.43 -13.47
N MET A 18 3.98 11.37 -13.13
CA MET A 18 3.89 10.07 -13.80
C MET A 18 2.49 9.47 -13.70
N VAL A 19 1.86 9.49 -12.50
CA VAL A 19 0.49 9.02 -12.31
C VAL A 19 -0.51 9.81 -13.16
N LYS A 20 -0.42 11.14 -13.17
CA LYS A 20 -1.30 11.99 -14.02
C LYS A 20 -1.19 11.64 -15.51
N LYS A 21 0.02 11.34 -15.98
CA LYS A 21 0.26 10.91 -17.37
C LYS A 21 -0.36 9.54 -17.65
N LEU A 22 -0.21 8.60 -16.72
CA LEU A 22 -0.86 7.28 -16.82
C LEU A 22 -2.39 7.38 -16.78
N ASP A 23 -2.97 8.23 -15.95
CA ASP A 23 -4.42 8.42 -15.91
C ASP A 23 -4.98 8.98 -17.22
N SER A 24 -4.18 9.79 -17.90
CA SER A 24 -4.59 10.41 -19.17
C SER A 24 -4.54 9.43 -20.34
N HIS A 25 -3.52 8.55 -20.41
CA HIS A 25 -3.29 7.73 -21.62
C HIS A 25 -2.81 6.28 -21.37
N GLY A 26 -2.49 5.92 -20.13
CA GLY A 26 -1.89 4.61 -19.78
C GLY A 26 -2.84 3.65 -19.06
N LEU A 27 -3.88 4.16 -18.40
CA LEU A 27 -4.88 3.37 -17.69
C LEU A 27 -6.23 3.38 -18.41
N SER A 28 -6.91 2.23 -18.38
CA SER A 28 -8.30 2.12 -18.80
C SER A 28 -9.22 2.88 -17.84
N ASP A 29 -10.43 3.20 -18.28
CA ASP A 29 -11.41 3.86 -17.40
C ASP A 29 -11.83 2.98 -16.22
N GLU A 30 -11.81 1.66 -16.39
CA GLU A 30 -12.08 0.70 -15.31
C GLU A 30 -10.96 0.68 -14.27
N GLU A 31 -9.70 0.67 -14.71
CA GLU A 31 -8.52 0.75 -13.83
C GLU A 31 -8.56 2.04 -12.99
N LYS A 32 -8.94 3.17 -13.59
CA LYS A 32 -9.08 4.46 -12.89
C LYS A 32 -10.28 4.47 -11.94
N LYS A 33 -11.44 3.99 -12.39
CA LYS A 33 -12.67 3.96 -11.58
C LYS A 33 -12.58 3.03 -10.38
N SER A 34 -11.82 1.94 -10.50
CA SER A 34 -11.60 0.98 -9.41
C SER A 34 -10.64 1.48 -8.32
N ARG A 35 -9.79 2.45 -8.67
CA ARG A 35 -8.81 3.03 -7.75
C ARG A 35 -9.46 4.03 -6.81
N PHE A 36 -9.15 3.92 -5.53
CA PHE A 36 -9.44 4.94 -4.53
C PHE A 36 -8.32 5.98 -4.49
N ASP A 37 -7.07 5.52 -4.38
CA ASP A 37 -5.88 6.38 -4.31
C ASP A 37 -4.64 5.62 -4.76
N ILE A 38 -3.57 6.35 -5.08
CA ILE A 38 -2.24 5.81 -5.30
C ILE A 38 -1.19 6.74 -4.69
N LYS A 39 -0.30 6.16 -3.88
CA LYS A 39 0.76 6.89 -3.17
C LYS A 39 2.13 6.30 -3.46
N TYR A 40 3.15 7.12 -3.27
CA TYR A 40 4.53 6.69 -3.24
C TYR A 40 5.14 7.04 -1.88
N LYS A 41 5.97 6.15 -1.35
CA LYS A 41 6.76 6.35 -0.15
C LYS A 41 8.16 5.74 -0.32
N ASN A 42 9.12 6.28 0.44
CA ASN A 42 10.49 5.79 0.45
C ASN A 42 10.95 5.44 1.89
N PRO A 43 10.30 4.49 2.57
CA PRO A 43 10.75 4.09 3.89
C PRO A 43 12.13 3.44 3.80
N SER A 44 13.09 3.99 4.54
CA SER A 44 14.44 3.42 4.68
C SER A 44 15.16 3.13 3.35
N GLY A 45 14.96 3.96 2.33
CA GLY A 45 15.64 3.81 1.03
C GLY A 45 14.98 2.83 0.06
N LYS A 46 13.81 2.27 0.39
CA LYS A 46 13.06 1.36 -0.49
C LYS A 46 11.93 2.11 -1.20
N HIS A 47 11.87 2.02 -2.53
CA HIS A 47 10.77 2.61 -3.30
C HIS A 47 9.50 1.77 -3.15
N VAL A 48 8.47 2.35 -2.52
CA VAL A 48 7.18 1.67 -2.28
C VAL A 48 6.05 2.46 -2.93
N ILE A 49 5.31 1.80 -3.82
CA ILE A 49 4.07 2.31 -4.40
C ILE A 49 2.92 1.65 -3.66
N ILE A 50 1.94 2.43 -3.22
CA ILE A 50 0.75 1.93 -2.51
C ILE A 50 -0.47 2.20 -3.39
N GLU A 51 -1.06 1.15 -3.96
CA GLU A 51 -2.30 1.19 -4.73
C GLU A 51 -3.47 0.86 -3.80
N LEU A 52 -4.39 1.81 -3.62
CA LEU A 52 -5.59 1.62 -2.82
C LEU A 52 -6.78 1.39 -3.76
N LYS A 53 -7.41 0.22 -3.67
CA LYS A 53 -8.66 -0.08 -4.37
C LYS A 53 -9.86 0.37 -3.55
N LYS A 54 -10.93 0.78 -4.23
CA LYS A 54 -12.21 0.98 -3.56
C LYS A 54 -12.65 -0.32 -2.87
N SER A 55 -13.26 -0.20 -1.70
CA SER A 55 -13.55 -1.33 -0.82
C SER A 55 -14.48 -2.38 -1.43
N ASP A 56 -15.34 -1.96 -2.36
CA ASP A 56 -16.35 -2.79 -3.01
C ASP A 56 -15.87 -3.43 -4.32
N VAL A 57 -14.69 -3.06 -4.83
CA VAL A 57 -14.12 -3.61 -6.06
C VAL A 57 -13.69 -5.06 -5.86
N SER A 58 -14.11 -5.92 -6.77
CA SER A 58 -13.59 -7.28 -6.94
C SER A 58 -12.61 -7.29 -8.10
N THR A 59 -11.42 -7.87 -7.91
CA THR A 59 -10.37 -8.01 -8.93
C THR A 59 -9.71 -9.38 -8.79
N ASN A 60 -8.96 -9.82 -9.81
CA ASN A 60 -8.08 -10.98 -9.72
C ASN A 60 -6.60 -10.55 -9.76
N ARG A 61 -5.69 -11.50 -9.54
CA ARG A 61 -4.24 -11.26 -9.58
C ARG A 61 -3.73 -10.75 -10.93
N PHE A 62 -4.33 -11.17 -12.04
CA PHE A 62 -3.86 -10.84 -13.39
C PHE A 62 -4.16 -9.38 -13.74
N ASP A 63 -5.39 -8.93 -13.46
CA ASP A 63 -5.79 -7.54 -13.69
C ASP A 63 -5.01 -6.59 -12.77
N LEU A 64 -4.87 -6.97 -11.49
CA LEU A 64 -4.09 -6.20 -10.54
C LEU A 64 -2.62 -6.15 -10.95
N GLY A 65 -2.03 -7.29 -11.32
CA GLY A 65 -0.65 -7.38 -11.79
C GLY A 65 -0.40 -6.55 -13.05
N LYS A 66 -1.32 -6.59 -14.02
CA LYS A 66 -1.25 -5.77 -15.25
C LYS A 66 -1.25 -4.27 -14.93
N GLN A 67 -2.11 -3.82 -14.03
CA GLN A 67 -2.15 -2.42 -13.64
C GLN A 67 -0.87 -2.01 -12.88
N VAL A 68 -0.41 -2.84 -11.96
CA VAL A 68 0.81 -2.61 -11.18
C VAL A 68 2.07 -2.57 -12.05
N ASP A 69 2.17 -3.44 -13.05
CA ASP A 69 3.29 -3.45 -14.01
C ASP A 69 3.40 -2.11 -14.77
N LYS A 70 2.27 -1.47 -15.11
CA LYS A 70 2.29 -0.12 -15.71
C LYS A 70 2.94 0.91 -14.78
N TYR A 71 2.62 0.86 -13.49
CA TYR A 71 3.21 1.75 -12.49
C TYR A 71 4.71 1.51 -12.35
N LYS A 72 5.12 0.24 -12.18
CA LYS A 72 6.52 -0.14 -12.04
C LYS A 72 7.34 0.31 -13.25
N ARG A 73 6.93 -0.04 -14.47
CA ARG A 73 7.63 0.35 -15.71
C ARG A 73 7.71 1.86 -15.89
N ALA A 74 6.66 2.58 -15.53
CA ALA A 74 6.66 4.04 -15.61
C ALA A 74 7.62 4.65 -14.58
N PHE A 75 7.66 4.11 -13.37
CA PHE A 75 8.55 4.57 -12.31
C PHE A 75 10.03 4.21 -12.58
N GLU A 76 10.31 3.02 -13.08
CA GLU A 76 11.64 2.58 -13.53
C GLU A 76 12.22 3.49 -14.63
N LYS A 77 11.37 4.09 -15.48
CA LYS A 77 11.83 5.11 -16.44
C LYS A 77 12.31 6.39 -15.74
N ILE A 78 11.68 6.77 -14.64
CA ILE A 78 12.13 7.91 -13.82
C ILE A 78 13.46 7.56 -13.18
N LEU A 79 13.57 6.39 -12.52
CA LEU A 79 14.81 5.93 -11.90
C LEU A 79 15.98 5.88 -12.89
N ARG A 80 15.77 5.29 -14.07
CA ARG A 80 16.77 5.26 -15.15
C ARG A 80 17.20 6.65 -15.62
N SER A 81 16.28 7.62 -15.67
CA SER A 81 16.65 9.01 -16.03
C SER A 81 17.57 9.68 -15.00
N MET A 82 17.68 9.08 -13.81
CA MET A 82 18.55 9.51 -12.70
C MET A 82 19.73 8.56 -12.47
N ASN A 83 19.96 7.56 -13.35
CA ASN A 83 20.94 6.48 -13.19
C ASN A 83 20.77 5.68 -11.88
N ARG A 84 19.53 5.33 -11.54
CA ARG A 84 19.12 4.60 -10.32
C ARG A 84 18.26 3.37 -10.64
N GLU A 85 18.38 2.81 -11.83
CA GLU A 85 17.53 1.72 -12.33
C GLU A 85 17.70 0.38 -11.60
N ASP A 86 18.77 0.22 -10.82
CA ASP A 86 19.04 -0.95 -9.98
C ASP A 86 18.27 -0.92 -8.65
N GLU A 87 17.69 0.23 -8.29
CA GLU A 87 16.93 0.37 -7.06
C GLU A 87 15.60 -0.39 -7.13
N PRO A 88 15.29 -1.25 -6.14
CA PRO A 88 14.10 -2.09 -6.17
C PRO A 88 12.83 -1.28 -5.91
N VAL A 89 11.78 -1.58 -6.67
CA VAL A 89 10.44 -1.01 -6.52
C VAL A 89 9.47 -2.08 -6.05
N GLU A 90 8.87 -1.86 -4.89
CA GLU A 90 7.80 -2.69 -4.33
C GLU A 90 6.45 -2.01 -4.54
N VAL A 91 5.40 -2.82 -4.78
CA VAL A 91 4.03 -2.33 -4.84
C VAL A 91 3.17 -3.04 -3.82
N ILE A 92 2.51 -2.28 -2.95
CA ILE A 92 1.54 -2.78 -1.98
C ILE A 92 0.15 -2.44 -2.49
N CYS A 93 -0.65 -3.46 -2.76
CA CYS A 93 -2.04 -3.32 -3.17
C CYS A 93 -2.95 -3.55 -1.96
N LEU A 94 -3.68 -2.52 -1.56
CA LEU A 94 -4.70 -2.60 -0.53
C LEU A 94 -6.07 -2.81 -1.16
N VAL A 95 -6.72 -3.92 -0.80
CA VAL A 95 -8.01 -4.34 -1.37
C VAL A 95 -9.06 -4.55 -0.28
N GLY A 96 -10.32 -4.26 -0.59
CA GLY A 96 -11.43 -4.48 0.36
C GLY A 96 -11.98 -5.91 0.36
N LYS A 97 -11.80 -6.63 -0.73
CA LYS A 97 -12.27 -8.01 -0.91
C LYS A 97 -11.10 -8.91 -1.29
N SER A 98 -11.21 -10.19 -0.94
CA SER A 98 -10.31 -11.22 -1.46
C SER A 98 -10.33 -11.21 -2.99
N LEU A 99 -9.18 -11.51 -3.61
CA LEU A 99 -9.11 -11.61 -5.05
C LEU A 99 -10.03 -12.74 -5.55
N THR A 100 -10.63 -12.55 -6.72
CA THR A 100 -11.63 -13.51 -7.24
C THR A 100 -11.02 -14.85 -7.63
N ASP A 101 -9.70 -14.91 -7.86
CA ASP A 101 -8.95 -16.15 -8.08
C ASP A 101 -8.49 -16.85 -6.79
N TRP A 102 -8.77 -16.28 -5.61
CA TRP A 102 -8.52 -16.91 -4.30
C TRP A 102 -9.66 -17.82 -3.87
N ASN A 103 -10.04 -18.75 -4.75
CA ASN A 103 -11.16 -19.68 -4.53
C ASN A 103 -10.84 -20.80 -3.52
N THR A 104 -9.56 -21.04 -3.26
CA THR A 104 -9.06 -22.04 -2.31
C THR A 104 -7.82 -21.48 -1.60
N THR A 105 -7.47 -22.05 -0.45
CA THR A 105 -6.22 -21.68 0.27
C THR A 105 -5.00 -21.85 -0.63
N LYS A 106 -4.91 -22.96 -1.37
CA LYS A 106 -3.81 -23.22 -2.31
C LYS A 106 -3.75 -22.16 -3.42
N ALA A 107 -4.88 -21.80 -4.02
CA ALA A 107 -4.92 -20.76 -5.06
C ALA A 107 -4.52 -19.38 -4.52
N LYS A 108 -4.92 -19.06 -3.28
CA LYS A 108 -4.47 -17.84 -2.58
C LYS A 108 -2.95 -17.85 -2.40
N GLU A 109 -2.38 -18.94 -1.88
CA GLU A 109 -0.94 -19.08 -1.65
C GLU A 109 -0.13 -18.98 -2.96
N GLU A 110 -0.56 -19.68 -4.01
CA GLU A 110 0.06 -19.61 -5.34
C GLU A 110 -0.01 -18.19 -5.92
N SER A 111 -1.16 -17.52 -5.78
CA SER A 111 -1.33 -16.14 -6.21
C SER A 111 -0.42 -15.18 -5.43
N ILE A 112 -0.30 -15.34 -4.11
CA ILE A 112 0.56 -14.50 -3.28
C ILE A 112 2.02 -14.68 -3.71
N ARG A 113 2.48 -15.93 -3.83
CA ARG A 113 3.85 -16.24 -4.24
C ARG A 113 4.20 -15.66 -5.60
N ALA A 114 3.31 -15.81 -6.59
CA ALA A 114 3.53 -15.27 -7.93
C ALA A 114 3.62 -13.73 -7.94
N MET A 115 2.83 -13.05 -7.09
CA MET A 115 2.87 -11.59 -6.96
C MET A 115 4.13 -11.13 -6.23
N GLU A 116 4.56 -11.86 -5.19
CA GLU A 116 5.79 -11.59 -4.44
C GLU A 116 7.05 -11.72 -5.31
N GLU A 117 7.10 -12.70 -6.21
CA GLU A 117 8.18 -12.83 -7.22
C GLU A 117 8.31 -11.56 -8.08
N SER A 118 7.24 -10.79 -8.22
CA SER A 118 7.21 -9.51 -8.92
C SER A 118 7.30 -8.29 -7.99
N ASN A 119 7.70 -8.46 -6.73
CA ASN A 119 7.70 -7.42 -5.69
C ASN A 119 6.34 -6.75 -5.50
N VAL A 120 5.25 -7.52 -5.61
CA VAL A 120 3.89 -7.06 -5.36
C VAL A 120 3.30 -7.79 -4.17
N ARG A 121 2.79 -7.04 -3.19
CA ARG A 121 2.08 -7.58 -2.03
C ARG A 121 0.62 -7.18 -2.11
N VAL A 122 -0.27 -8.11 -1.78
CA VAL A 122 -1.70 -7.86 -1.70
C VAL A 122 -2.12 -8.02 -0.25
N ILE A 123 -2.74 -6.98 0.32
CA ILE A 123 -3.15 -6.95 1.72
C ILE A 123 -4.62 -6.53 1.76
N LEU A 124 -5.46 -7.25 2.53
CA LEU A 124 -6.83 -6.80 2.75
C LEU A 124 -6.87 -5.67 3.78
N TYR A 125 -7.76 -4.69 3.59
CA TYR A 125 -7.96 -3.62 4.58
C TYR A 125 -8.19 -4.15 5.99
N ARG A 126 -9.00 -5.21 6.11
CA ARG A 126 -9.28 -5.85 7.40
C ARG A 126 -8.03 -6.47 8.03
N GLU A 127 -7.19 -7.14 7.25
CA GLU A 127 -5.93 -7.73 7.72
C GLU A 127 -5.00 -6.63 8.21
N LEU A 128 -4.85 -5.54 7.45
CA LEU A 128 -4.01 -4.40 7.83
C LEU A 128 -4.45 -3.77 9.16
N ILE A 129 -5.74 -3.51 9.31
CA ILE A 129 -6.30 -2.92 10.54
C ILE A 129 -6.08 -3.87 11.74
N GLN A 130 -6.33 -5.17 11.57
CA GLN A 130 -6.11 -6.16 12.61
C GLN A 130 -4.64 -6.25 13.04
N ASP A 131 -3.72 -6.24 12.07
CA ASP A 131 -2.28 -6.28 12.33
C ASP A 131 -1.80 -4.99 13.03
N ALA A 132 -2.36 -3.83 12.66
CA ALA A 132 -2.07 -2.56 13.33
C ALA A 132 -2.53 -2.58 14.79
N TYR A 133 -3.76 -3.01 15.07
CA TYR A 133 -4.25 -3.16 16.45
C TYR A 133 -3.38 -4.12 17.26
N LYS A 134 -3.04 -5.28 16.70
CA LYS A 134 -2.18 -6.26 17.38
C LYS A 134 -0.80 -5.68 17.69
N SER A 135 -0.19 -4.99 16.73
CA SER A 135 1.12 -4.36 16.91
C SER A 135 1.09 -3.28 17.99
N TYR A 136 0.01 -2.48 18.02
CA TYR A 136 -0.20 -1.47 19.05
C TYR A 136 -0.39 -2.09 20.44
N SER A 137 -1.24 -3.11 20.56
CA SER A 137 -1.43 -3.82 21.84
C SER A 137 -0.12 -4.41 22.37
N LEU A 138 0.68 -5.04 21.51
CA LEU A 138 2.01 -5.56 21.89
C LEU A 138 2.97 -4.46 22.34
N PHE A 139 2.91 -3.28 21.73
CA PHE A 139 3.70 -2.13 22.15
C PHE A 139 3.27 -1.62 23.55
N LEU A 140 1.96 -1.55 23.80
CA LEU A 140 1.41 -1.16 25.10
C LEU A 140 1.77 -2.14 26.21
N GLU A 141 1.65 -3.44 25.95
CA GLU A 141 2.03 -4.51 26.90
C GLU A 141 3.51 -4.41 27.30
N LYS A 142 4.38 -4.01 26.37
CA LYS A 142 5.82 -3.88 26.61
C LYS A 142 6.23 -2.56 27.26
N ASN A 143 5.35 -1.54 27.28
CA ASN A 143 5.67 -0.20 27.80
C ASN A 143 4.67 0.23 28.88
N ALA A 144 5.05 0.07 30.15
CA ALA A 144 4.22 0.41 31.32
C ALA A 144 3.74 1.88 31.36
N GLU A 145 4.47 2.82 30.77
CA GLU A 145 4.03 4.23 30.67
C GLU A 145 2.99 4.47 29.58
N ALA A 146 3.02 3.71 28.47
CA ALA A 146 2.06 3.88 27.39
C ALA A 146 0.63 3.49 27.83
N SER A 147 0.50 2.55 28.77
CA SER A 147 -0.75 2.18 29.44
C SER A 147 -1.43 3.35 30.19
N ARG A 148 -0.68 4.39 30.61
CA ARG A 148 -1.26 5.57 31.27
C ARG A 148 -1.96 6.51 30.28
N LEU A 149 -1.44 6.63 29.05
CA LEU A 149 -2.06 7.41 27.97
C LEU A 149 -3.32 6.72 27.43
N THR A 150 -3.32 5.38 27.35
CA THR A 150 -4.50 4.60 26.94
C THR A 150 -5.68 4.83 27.88
N ARG A 151 -5.47 4.83 29.20
CA ARG A 151 -6.51 5.14 30.19
C ARG A 151 -7.10 6.54 30.06
N LEU A 152 -6.37 7.47 29.45
CA LEU A 152 -6.83 8.82 29.14
C LEU A 152 -7.65 8.85 27.86
N LEU A 153 -7.22 8.15 26.81
CA LEU A 153 -7.96 8.04 25.55
C LEU A 153 -9.27 7.25 25.69
N GLU A 154 -9.25 6.13 26.42
CA GLU A 154 -10.46 5.36 26.75
C GLU A 154 -11.49 6.21 27.53
N ARG A 155 -11.02 7.11 28.40
CA ARG A 155 -11.91 8.05 29.10
C ARG A 155 -12.54 9.08 28.17
N ILE A 156 -11.78 9.60 27.21
CA ILE A 156 -12.29 10.58 26.24
C ILE A 156 -13.31 9.93 25.29
N GLU A 157 -13.04 8.71 24.81
CA GLU A 157 -14.00 7.95 24.00
C GLU A 157 -15.29 7.61 24.77
N LEU A 158 -15.20 7.40 26.09
CA LEU A 158 -16.39 7.16 26.93
C LEU A 158 -17.18 8.43 27.24
N GLU A 159 -16.52 9.59 27.34
CA GLU A 159 -17.17 10.89 27.57
C GLU A 159 -17.91 11.44 26.33
N GLU A 160 -17.54 11.03 25.11
CA GLU A 160 -18.30 11.38 23.88
C GLU A 160 -19.59 10.57 23.69
N TYR A 161 -19.87 9.58 24.55
CA TYR A 161 -21.08 8.76 24.54
C TYR A 161 -22.03 8.99 25.74
N THR A 162 -21.77 10.00 26.58
CA THR A 162 -22.66 10.46 27.68
C THR A 162 -23.08 11.90 27.50
#